data_AF-E4QD61-F1
#
_entry.id   AF-E4QD61-F1
#
_cell.length_a   1.000
_cell.length_b   1.000
_cell.length_c   1.000
_cell.angle_alpha   90.00
_cell.angle_beta   90.00
_cell.angle_gamma   90.00
#
_symmetry.space_group_name_H-M   'P 1'
#
loop_
_entity.id
_entity.type
_entity.pdbx_description
1 polymer ?
#
loop_
_entity_poly.entity_id
_entity_poly.type
_entity_poly.pdbx_seq_one_letter_code
_entity_poly.pdbx_strand_id
1 'polypeptide(L)'
;MDAYVILFIFFGLILILWSLRSIKKDIERGEKILHESEKAQKTLSQLLNEAIETIEELDSFGEYIIERIENKVRWAKGEILDIEATPVKGNTEHLNTEEKVEKTAETKSYAGKEDYIEPGNDMQKDENKKRSKEELYRKAVELYKQGYTVEQIASSLNIGKGEAKLAIRIVGRESS
;
A
#
# COMPACT_ATOMS: atom_id res chain seq x y z
N MET A 1 -51.45 -44.15 50.76
CA MET A 1 -50.01 -43.83 50.70
C MET A 1 -49.43 -44.31 49.38
N ASP A 2 -49.63 -45.57 49.00
CA ASP A 2 -49.00 -46.18 47.81
C ASP A 2 -49.34 -45.50 46.47
N ALA A 3 -50.58 -45.01 46.30
CA ALA A 3 -50.98 -44.26 45.11
C ALA A 3 -50.19 -42.96 44.90
N TYR A 4 -49.81 -42.26 45.97
CA TYR A 4 -49.01 -41.03 45.88
C TYR A 4 -47.55 -41.34 45.51
N VAL A 5 -47.01 -42.47 45.98
CA VAL A 5 -45.67 -42.93 45.63
C VAL A 5 -45.58 -43.26 44.14
N ILE A 6 -46.59 -43.94 43.59
CA ILE A 6 -46.67 -44.25 42.16
C ILE A 6 -46.76 -42.98 41.31
N LEU A 7 -47.56 -42.00 41.73
CA LEU A 7 -47.69 -40.72 41.03
C LEU A 7 -46.38 -39.91 41.02
N PHE A 8 -45.65 -39.92 42.14
CA PHE A 8 -44.34 -39.27 42.24
C PHE A 8 -43.31 -39.90 41.29
N ILE A 9 -43.30 -41.23 41.18
CA ILE A 9 -42.43 -41.95 40.23
C ILE A 9 -42.78 -41.60 38.79
N PHE A 10 -44.06 -41.56 38.43
CA PHE A 10 -44.50 -41.15 37.09
C PHE A 10 -44.11 -39.72 36.75
N PHE A 11 -44.23 -38.80 37.71
CA PHE A 11 -43.81 -37.41 37.52
C PHE A 11 -42.29 -37.30 37.28
N GLY A 12 -41.48 -38.05 38.03
CA GLY A 12 -40.04 -38.14 37.79
C GLY A 12 -39.71 -38.67 36.39
N LEU A 13 -40.42 -39.69 35.93
CA LEU A 13 -40.27 -40.25 34.58
C LEU A 13 -40.60 -39.22 33.49
N ILE A 14 -41.65 -38.42 33.68
CA ILE A 14 -42.03 -37.34 32.77
C ILE A 14 -40.93 -36.27 32.70
N LEU A 15 -40.36 -35.87 33.84
CA LEU A 15 -39.27 -34.89 33.88
C LEU A 15 -38.01 -35.40 33.15
N ILE A 16 -37.68 -36.68 33.29
CA ILE A 16 -36.54 -37.30 32.58
C ILE A 16 -36.78 -37.26 31.06
N LEU A 17 -37.99 -37.63 30.61
CA LEU A 17 -38.35 -37.58 29.19
C LEU A 17 -38.31 -36.14 28.64
N TRP A 18 -38.72 -35.17 29.44
CA TRP A 18 -38.68 -33.75 29.06
C TRP A 18 -37.24 -33.23 28.92
N SER A 19 -36.36 -33.62 29.84
CA SER A 19 -34.92 -33.29 29.79
C SER A 19 -34.25 -33.85 28.53
N LEU A 20 -34.47 -35.14 28.25
CA LEU A 20 -33.94 -35.79 27.04
C LEU A 20 -34.41 -35.09 25.75
N ARG A 21 -35.68 -34.68 25.72
CA ARG A 21 -36.24 -33.94 24.57
C ARG A 21 -35.60 -32.55 24.42
N SER A 22 -35.31 -31.86 25.53
CA SER A 22 -34.63 -30.57 25.51
C SER A 22 -33.21 -30.69 24.94
N ILE A 23 -32.44 -31.66 25.43
CA ILE A 23 -31.05 -31.90 25.00
C ILE A 23 -30.97 -32.15 23.50
N LYS A 24 -31.86 -32.99 22.95
CA LYS A 24 -31.87 -33.27 21.51
C LYS A 24 -32.10 -32.00 20.68
N LYS A 25 -33.01 -31.14 21.13
CA LYS A 25 -33.32 -29.87 20.46
C LYS A 25 -32.15 -28.88 20.52
N ASP A 26 -31.40 -28.87 21.61
CA ASP A 26 -30.24 -28.01 21.76
C ASP A 26 -29.05 -28.47 20.91
N ILE A 27 -28.86 -29.77 20.73
CA ILE A 27 -27.84 -30.34 19.82
C ILE A 27 -28.11 -29.94 18.36
N GLU A 28 -29.35 -30.10 17.89
CA GLU A 28 -29.73 -29.71 16.51
C GLU A 28 -29.54 -28.20 16.27
N ARG A 29 -29.84 -27.36 17.27
CA ARG A 29 -29.55 -25.92 17.20
C ARG A 29 -28.06 -25.63 17.19
N GLY A 30 -27.28 -26.32 18.02
CA GLY A 30 -25.83 -26.16 18.11
C GLY A 30 -25.13 -26.46 16.79
N GLU A 31 -25.53 -27.52 16.10
CA GLU A 31 -24.96 -27.89 14.80
C GLU A 31 -25.22 -26.82 13.72
N LYS A 32 -26.43 -26.25 13.69
CA LYS A 32 -26.76 -25.15 12.78
C LYS A 32 -25.90 -23.90 13.05
N ILE A 33 -25.72 -23.56 14.32
CA ILE A 33 -24.88 -22.43 14.73
C ILE A 33 -23.41 -22.68 14.37
N LEU A 34 -22.92 -23.91 14.54
CA LEU A 34 -21.55 -24.28 14.17
C LEU A 34 -21.29 -24.07 12.67
N HIS A 35 -22.24 -24.51 11.84
CA HIS A 35 -22.12 -24.37 10.38
C HIS A 35 -22.25 -22.91 9.91
N GLU A 36 -23.13 -22.12 10.53
CA GLU A 36 -23.20 -20.67 10.27
C GLU A 36 -21.91 -19.95 10.71
N SER A 37 -21.33 -20.35 11.83
CA SER A 37 -20.04 -19.85 12.32
C SER A 37 -18.90 -20.17 11.37
N GLU A 38 -18.81 -21.40 10.87
CA GLU A 38 -17.75 -21.80 9.92
C GLU A 38 -17.86 -21.02 8.60
N LYS A 39 -19.08 -20.79 8.11
CA LYS A 39 -19.33 -19.94 6.94
C LYS A 39 -18.88 -18.50 7.20
N ALA A 40 -19.25 -17.93 8.33
CA ALA A 40 -18.86 -16.58 8.71
C ALA A 40 -17.32 -16.46 8.78
N GLN A 41 -16.65 -17.44 9.38
CA GLN A 41 -15.19 -17.49 9.44
C GLN A 41 -14.56 -17.51 8.04
N LYS A 42 -15.06 -18.37 7.14
CA LYS A 42 -14.59 -18.43 5.75
C LYS A 42 -14.76 -17.09 5.02
N THR A 43 -15.92 -16.46 5.15
CA THR A 43 -16.17 -15.15 4.52
C THR A 43 -15.28 -14.05 5.08
N LEU A 44 -15.04 -14.04 6.40
CA LEU A 44 -14.15 -13.07 7.02
C LEU A 44 -12.71 -13.27 6.58
N SER A 45 -12.23 -14.51 6.47
CA SER A 45 -10.90 -14.81 5.94
C SER A 45 -10.74 -14.36 4.49
N GLN A 46 -11.76 -14.52 3.65
CA GLN A 46 -11.74 -14.03 2.27
C GLN A 46 -11.67 -12.50 2.22
N LEU A 47 -12.54 -11.81 2.95
CA LEU A 47 -12.54 -10.35 3.06
C LEU A 47 -11.22 -9.80 3.60
N LEU A 48 -10.63 -10.45 4.61
CA LEU A 48 -9.32 -10.08 5.14
C LEU A 48 -8.22 -10.23 4.09
N ASN A 49 -8.21 -11.34 3.35
CA ASN A 49 -7.21 -11.59 2.33
C ASN A 49 -7.32 -10.60 1.17
N GLU A 50 -8.55 -10.26 0.77
CA GLU A 50 -8.80 -9.21 -0.21
C GLU A 50 -8.34 -7.85 0.30
N ALA A 51 -8.63 -7.50 1.57
CA ALA A 51 -8.14 -6.27 2.17
C ALA A 51 -6.61 -6.20 2.18
N ILE A 52 -5.92 -7.30 2.52
CA ILE A 52 -4.46 -7.38 2.48
C ILE A 52 -3.94 -7.17 1.04
N GLU A 53 -4.53 -7.83 0.05
CA GLU A 53 -4.16 -7.64 -1.36
C GLU A 53 -4.38 -6.19 -1.79
N THR A 54 -5.48 -5.55 -1.37
CA THR A 54 -5.72 -4.12 -1.69
C THR A 54 -4.72 -3.18 -1.02
N ILE A 55 -4.25 -3.51 0.19
CA ILE A 55 -3.22 -2.72 0.88
C ILE A 55 -1.87 -2.86 0.15
N GLU A 56 -1.51 -4.06 -0.31
CA GLU A 56 -0.32 -4.30 -1.12
C GLU A 56 -0.40 -3.59 -2.48
N GLU A 57 -1.55 -3.65 -3.15
CA GLU A 57 -1.82 -2.87 -4.36
C GLU A 57 -1.74 -1.34 -4.08
N LEU A 58 -2.14 -0.89 -2.89
CA LEU A 58 -2.09 0.53 -2.52
C LEU A 58 -0.68 1.03 -2.20
N ASP A 59 0.14 0.23 -1.53
CA ASP A 59 1.55 0.56 -1.22
C ASP A 59 2.36 0.73 -2.52
N SER A 60 2.20 -0.21 -3.44
CA SER A 60 2.82 -0.14 -4.76
C SER A 60 2.29 1.02 -5.61
N PHE A 61 1.00 1.35 -5.50
CA PHE A 61 0.46 2.57 -6.12
C PHE A 61 1.03 3.85 -5.50
N GLY A 62 1.24 3.84 -4.18
CA GLY A 62 1.89 4.93 -3.45
C GLY A 62 3.29 5.21 -4.00
N GLU A 63 4.10 4.16 -4.18
CA GLU A 63 5.44 4.29 -4.73
C GLU A 63 5.44 4.85 -6.16
N TYR A 64 4.49 4.40 -7.01
CA TYR A 64 4.30 4.95 -8.36
C TYR A 64 3.94 6.44 -8.35
N ILE A 65 3.02 6.86 -7.47
CA ILE A 65 2.62 8.27 -7.36
C ILE A 65 3.79 9.12 -6.86
N ILE A 66 4.55 8.65 -5.88
CA ILE A 66 5.76 9.33 -5.39
C ILE A 66 6.76 9.51 -6.53
N GLU A 67 7.05 8.46 -7.30
CA GLU A 67 7.97 8.55 -8.45
C GLU A 67 7.47 9.55 -9.51
N ARG A 68 6.16 9.55 -9.81
CA ARG A 68 5.58 10.49 -10.77
C ARG A 68 5.62 11.94 -10.28
N ILE A 69 5.43 12.17 -8.99
CA ILE A 69 5.57 13.49 -8.37
C ILE A 69 7.03 13.94 -8.41
N GLU A 70 7.97 13.11 -7.98
CA GLU A 70 9.40 13.43 -8.01
C GLU A 70 9.86 13.77 -9.44
N ASN A 71 9.42 13.00 -10.43
CA ASN A 71 9.79 13.24 -11.83
C ASN A 71 9.22 14.57 -12.36
N LYS A 72 7.97 14.91 -12.00
CA LYS A 72 7.38 16.22 -12.34
C LYS A 72 8.07 17.38 -11.63
N VAL A 73 8.42 17.22 -10.34
CA VAL A 73 9.17 18.23 -9.58
C VAL A 73 10.56 18.44 -10.18
N ARG A 74 11.25 17.36 -10.57
CA ARG A 74 12.54 17.44 -11.25
C ARG A 74 12.44 18.13 -12.60
N TRP A 75 11.41 17.82 -13.39
CA TRP A 75 11.17 18.49 -14.67
C TRP A 75 10.93 19.99 -14.48
N ALA A 76 10.04 20.38 -13.55
CA ALA A 76 9.78 21.78 -13.25
C ALA A 76 11.04 22.50 -12.73
N LYS A 77 11.85 21.85 -11.89
CA LYS A 77 13.12 22.41 -11.41
C LYS A 77 14.17 22.54 -12.52
N GLY A 78 14.21 21.59 -13.46
CA GLY A 78 15.06 21.66 -14.65
C GLY A 78 14.64 22.80 -15.57
N GLU A 79 13.34 22.99 -15.77
CA GLU A 79 12.81 24.07 -16.60
C GLU A 79 13.06 25.46 -16.00
N ILE A 80 12.99 25.61 -14.67
CA ILE A 80 13.35 26.86 -13.98
C ILE A 80 14.86 27.16 -14.09
N LEU A 81 15.72 26.14 -14.00
CA LEU A 81 17.18 26.30 -14.13
C LEU A 81 17.61 26.61 -15.58
N ASP A 82 16.91 26.08 -16.57
CA ASP A 82 17.17 26.36 -17.98
C ASP A 82 16.71 27.78 -18.39
N ILE A 83 15.71 28.36 -17.70
CA ILE A 83 15.32 29.77 -17.88
C ILE A 83 16.38 30.72 -17.31
N GLU A 84 17.09 30.33 -16.26
CA GLU A 84 18.18 31.14 -15.67
C GLU A 84 19.49 31.07 -16.47
N ALA A 85 19.63 30.10 -17.39
CA ALA A 85 20.81 29.89 -18.22
C ALA A 85 20.77 30.58 -19.60
N THR A 86 19.69 31.27 -19.97
CA THR A 86 19.68 32.13 -21.17
C THR A 86 20.14 33.55 -20.84
N PRO A 87 21.33 34.02 -21.29
CA PRO A 87 21.68 35.42 -21.20
C PRO A 87 20.85 36.19 -22.23
N VAL A 88 19.73 36.77 -21.81
CA VAL A 88 19.02 37.78 -22.60
C VAL A 88 19.90 39.03 -22.66
N LYS A 89 20.72 39.09 -23.70
CA LYS A 89 21.36 40.31 -24.18
C LYS A 89 20.27 41.18 -24.79
N GLY A 90 19.76 42.13 -24.02
CA GLY A 90 18.75 43.09 -24.47
C GLY A 90 18.82 44.36 -23.64
N ASN A 91 19.62 45.31 -24.11
CA ASN A 91 19.81 46.63 -23.51
C ASN A 91 18.48 47.39 -23.42
N THR A 92 18.14 47.94 -22.25
CA THR A 92 17.56 49.30 -22.13
C THR A 92 17.87 49.83 -20.73
N GLU A 93 18.56 50.96 -20.70
CA GLU A 93 18.96 51.72 -19.51
C GLU A 93 17.77 52.44 -18.84
N HIS A 94 18.05 52.91 -17.61
CA HIS A 94 17.29 53.84 -16.74
C HIS A 94 16.07 53.23 -16.00
N LEU A 95 15.91 53.39 -14.68
CA LEU A 95 16.18 54.55 -13.83
C LEU A 95 16.34 54.15 -12.35
N ASN A 96 17.19 54.91 -11.66
CA ASN A 96 17.42 54.93 -10.21
C ASN A 96 16.12 54.96 -9.39
N THR A 97 16.15 54.38 -8.18
CA THR A 97 15.83 55.10 -6.93
C THR A 97 16.35 54.29 -5.74
N GLU A 98 17.24 54.94 -4.99
CA GLU A 98 17.72 54.55 -3.68
C GLU A 98 16.57 54.55 -2.68
N GLU A 99 16.46 53.53 -1.82
CA GLU A 99 16.12 53.82 -0.43
C GLU A 99 16.81 52.83 0.53
N LYS A 100 17.38 53.43 1.55
CA LYS A 100 18.35 52.94 2.50
C LYS A 100 17.61 52.87 3.83
N VAL A 101 17.43 51.69 4.41
CA VAL A 101 17.16 51.60 5.86
C VAL A 101 18.08 50.56 6.48
N GLU A 102 18.86 51.09 7.39
CA GLU A 102 19.94 50.51 8.16
C GLU A 102 19.37 49.92 9.47
N LYS A 103 19.98 48.82 9.91
CA LYS A 103 20.39 48.52 11.31
C LYS A 103 19.43 47.90 12.36
N THR A 104 19.87 46.71 12.78
CA THR A 104 20.15 46.22 14.16
C THR A 104 19.02 45.84 15.13
N ALA A 105 19.00 44.54 15.50
CA ALA A 105 19.26 43.99 16.84
C ALA A 105 19.38 42.45 16.69
N GLU A 106 20.54 41.81 16.89
CA GLU A 106 21.09 41.29 18.16
C GLU A 106 19.99 40.64 19.05
N THR A 107 20.02 39.39 19.51
CA THR A 107 21.15 38.56 19.94
C THR A 107 20.68 37.12 20.29
N LYS A 108 21.60 36.14 20.13
CA LYS A 108 21.83 34.92 20.95
C LYS A 108 20.80 33.77 20.84
N SER A 109 21.18 32.48 20.79
CA SER A 109 22.38 31.81 21.30
C SER A 109 22.40 30.32 20.87
N TYR A 110 23.58 29.85 20.39
CA TYR A 110 24.29 28.56 20.66
C TYR A 110 23.50 27.24 20.74
N ALA A 111 23.92 26.06 20.28
CA ALA A 111 25.15 25.43 19.77
C ALA A 111 24.71 24.02 19.28
N GLY A 112 25.42 23.21 18.51
CA GLY A 112 26.81 23.22 18.08
C GLY A 112 27.14 21.99 17.25
N LYS A 113 28.38 22.02 16.73
CA LYS A 113 29.24 20.94 16.22
C LYS A 113 29.02 20.49 14.77
N GLU A 114 29.71 21.22 13.90
CA GLU A 114 30.47 20.65 12.80
C GLU A 114 31.45 19.59 13.33
N ASP A 115 31.49 18.43 12.66
CA ASP A 115 32.70 17.61 12.58
C ASP A 115 32.88 17.24 11.10
N TYR A 116 34.01 17.67 10.55
CA TYR A 116 34.49 17.37 9.22
C TYR A 116 35.48 16.20 9.36
N ILE A 117 35.19 15.04 8.76
CA ILE A 117 36.20 14.02 8.44
C ILE A 117 35.95 13.52 7.01
N GLU A 118 37.05 13.53 6.27
CA GLU A 118 37.25 13.31 4.84
C GLU A 118 37.25 11.79 4.44
N PRO A 119 37.49 11.43 3.17
CA PRO A 119 36.72 10.44 2.42
C PRO A 119 37.31 9.02 2.50
N GLY A 120 36.45 8.03 2.74
CA GLY A 120 36.78 6.61 2.64
C GLY A 120 36.22 6.02 1.36
N ASN A 121 37.10 5.71 0.42
CA ASN A 121 36.84 4.85 -0.74
C ASN A 121 36.10 3.57 -0.34
N ASP A 122 34.91 3.38 -0.87
CA ASP A 122 34.46 2.09 -1.39
C ASP A 122 33.76 2.36 -2.73
N MET A 123 34.61 2.57 -3.74
CA MET A 123 34.26 2.44 -5.13
C MET A 123 33.76 1.02 -5.40
N GLN A 124 32.74 0.94 -6.27
CA GLN A 124 32.25 -0.24 -6.99
C GLN A 124 31.21 -1.12 -6.26
N LYS A 125 29.93 -0.79 -6.50
CA LYS A 125 29.06 -1.77 -7.16
C LYS A 125 27.87 -1.13 -7.89
N ASP A 126 27.82 -1.46 -9.18
CA ASP A 126 26.66 -1.47 -10.07
C ASP A 126 26.07 -0.12 -10.54
N GLU A 127 26.85 0.59 -11.36
CA GLU A 127 26.38 1.67 -12.26
C GLU A 127 25.46 1.18 -13.40
N ASN A 128 24.76 0.04 -13.27
CA ASN A 128 24.09 -0.56 -14.43
C ASN A 128 22.77 -1.28 -14.11
N LYS A 129 21.84 -0.67 -13.34
CA LYS A 129 20.45 -1.18 -13.29
C LYS A 129 19.36 -0.24 -12.74
N LYS A 130 19.33 1.03 -13.13
CA LYS A 130 18.07 1.79 -13.12
C LYS A 130 17.59 1.99 -14.56
N ARG A 131 17.12 0.91 -15.20
CA ARG A 131 16.07 1.11 -16.22
C ARG A 131 14.94 1.83 -15.48
N SER A 132 14.44 2.94 -16.02
CA SER A 132 13.35 3.65 -15.35
C SER A 132 12.20 2.66 -15.12
N LYS A 133 11.54 2.71 -13.95
CA LYS A 133 10.42 1.80 -13.68
C LYS A 133 9.34 1.95 -14.76
N GLU A 134 9.23 3.13 -15.36
CA GLU A 134 8.44 3.43 -16.57
C GLU A 134 8.75 2.50 -17.77
N GLU A 135 10.03 2.30 -18.10
CA GLU A 135 10.43 1.37 -19.17
C GLU A 135 10.11 -0.08 -18.83
N LEU A 136 10.29 -0.46 -17.55
CA LEU A 136 9.92 -1.80 -17.07
C LEU A 136 8.41 -2.03 -17.19
N TYR A 137 7.59 -1.04 -16.85
CA TYR A 137 6.13 -1.14 -16.91
C TYR A 137 5.62 -1.16 -18.35
N ARG A 138 6.20 -0.36 -19.25
CA ARG A 138 5.92 -0.46 -20.70
C ARG A 138 6.24 -1.85 -21.25
N LYS A 139 7.40 -2.40 -20.87
CA LYS A 139 7.81 -3.73 -21.30
C LYS A 139 6.93 -4.83 -20.73
N ALA A 140 6.41 -4.66 -19.50
CA ALA A 140 5.43 -5.57 -18.92
C ALA A 140 4.13 -5.61 -19.73
N VAL A 141 3.64 -4.45 -20.18
CA VAL A 141 2.45 -4.34 -21.04
C VAL A 141 2.68 -5.00 -22.40
N GLU A 142 3.85 -4.81 -23.02
CA GLU A 142 4.19 -5.45 -24.30
C GLU A 142 4.19 -6.98 -24.20
N LEU A 143 4.82 -7.52 -23.16
CA LEU A 143 4.82 -8.96 -22.89
C LEU A 143 3.40 -9.49 -22.62
N TYR A 144 2.58 -8.72 -21.92
CA TYR A 144 1.18 -9.08 -21.70
C TYR A 144 0.38 -9.13 -23.00
N LYS A 145 0.57 -8.15 -23.91
CA LYS A 145 -0.05 -8.15 -25.25
C LYS A 145 0.43 -9.33 -26.12
N GLN A 146 1.63 -9.85 -25.86
CA GLN A 146 2.17 -11.05 -26.52
C GLN A 146 1.62 -12.36 -25.92
N GLY A 147 0.77 -12.31 -24.89
CA GLY A 147 0.13 -13.47 -24.28
C GLY A 147 0.92 -14.11 -23.13
N TYR A 148 1.97 -13.45 -22.63
CA TYR A 148 2.69 -13.94 -21.45
C TYR A 148 1.85 -13.79 -20.18
N THR A 149 1.94 -14.80 -19.30
CA THR A 149 1.28 -14.78 -17.99
C THR A 149 1.97 -13.81 -17.03
N VAL A 150 1.24 -13.34 -16.01
CA VAL A 150 1.75 -12.38 -15.01
C VAL A 150 3.00 -12.92 -14.31
N GLU A 151 3.03 -14.23 -14.05
CA GLU A 151 4.19 -14.93 -13.47
C GLU A 151 5.41 -14.88 -14.39
N GLN A 152 5.21 -15.15 -15.68
CA GLN A 152 6.30 -15.13 -16.66
C GLN A 152 6.84 -13.71 -16.85
N ILE A 153 5.98 -12.69 -16.80
CA ILE A 153 6.37 -11.28 -16.87
C ILE A 153 7.17 -10.89 -15.63
N ALA A 154 6.69 -11.24 -14.44
CA ALA A 154 7.37 -11.01 -13.16
C ALA A 154 8.78 -11.63 -13.17
N SER A 155 8.91 -12.88 -13.62
CA SER A 155 10.21 -13.55 -13.74
C SER A 155 11.10 -12.94 -14.83
N SER A 156 10.54 -12.53 -15.97
CA SER A 156 11.32 -11.98 -17.10
C SER A 156 11.84 -10.58 -16.83
N LEU A 157 11.09 -9.78 -16.06
CA LEU A 157 11.45 -8.40 -15.70
C LEU A 157 12.09 -8.30 -14.31
N ASN A 158 12.16 -9.40 -13.57
CA ASN A 158 12.65 -9.46 -12.19
C ASN A 158 11.91 -8.45 -11.28
N ILE A 159 10.59 -8.45 -11.38
CA ILE A 159 9.66 -7.61 -10.61
C ILE A 159 8.68 -8.50 -9.83
N GLY A 160 8.03 -7.96 -8.80
CA GLY A 160 7.01 -8.67 -8.03
C GLY A 160 5.80 -9.06 -8.89
N LYS A 161 5.08 -10.13 -8.51
CA LYS A 161 3.82 -10.51 -9.19
C LYS A 161 2.78 -9.39 -9.13
N GLY A 162 2.69 -8.70 -7.98
CA GLY A 162 1.87 -7.51 -7.80
C GLY A 162 2.28 -6.38 -8.74
N GLU A 163 3.57 -6.08 -8.83
CA GLU A 163 4.11 -5.04 -9.71
C GLU A 163 3.83 -5.32 -11.20
N ALA A 164 3.97 -6.58 -11.64
CA ALA A 164 3.64 -6.97 -13.01
C ALA A 164 2.15 -6.77 -13.32
N LYS A 165 1.27 -7.17 -12.40
CA LYS A 165 -0.19 -6.99 -12.51
C LYS A 165 -0.56 -5.50 -12.52
N LEU A 166 0.12 -4.69 -11.70
CA LEU A 166 -0.07 -3.25 -11.60
C LEU A 166 0.36 -2.53 -12.90
N ALA A 167 1.53 -2.87 -13.43
CA ALA A 167 2.04 -2.30 -14.68
C ALA A 167 1.05 -2.50 -15.84
N ILE A 168 0.48 -3.71 -15.94
CA ILE A 168 -0.54 -4.03 -16.94
C ILE A 168 -1.80 -3.20 -16.75
N ARG A 169 -2.25 -3.01 -15.50
CA ARG A 169 -3.51 -2.31 -15.19
C ARG A 169 -3.41 -0.79 -15.35
N ILE A 170 -2.30 -0.18 -14.95
CA ILE A 170 -2.09 1.27 -15.02
C ILE A 170 -1.72 1.68 -16.45
N VAL A 171 -0.63 1.13 -16.99
CA VAL A 171 -0.08 1.55 -18.29
C VAL A 171 -0.86 0.94 -19.47
N GLY A 172 -1.41 -0.27 -19.31
CA GLY A 172 -2.28 -0.88 -20.32
C GLY A 172 -3.56 -0.09 -20.59
N ARG A 173 -4.04 0.67 -19.59
CA ARG A 173 -5.25 1.51 -19.71
C ARG A 173 -4.98 2.88 -20.34
N GLU A 174 -3.76 3.40 -20.25
CA GLU A 174 -3.34 4.64 -20.94
C GLU A 174 -3.03 4.41 -22.44
N SER A 175 -2.91 3.16 -22.90
CA SER A 175 -2.52 2.78 -24.27
C SER A 175 -3.63 2.18 -25.15
N SER A 176 -4.89 2.30 -24.72
CA SER A 176 -6.11 2.02 -25.51
C SER A 176 -6.85 3.31 -25.81
#